data_AF-A0A7Y1TA78-F1
#
_entry.id   AF-A0A7Y1TA78-F1
#
_cell.length_a   1.000
_cell.length_b   1.000
_cell.length_c   1.000
_cell.angle_alpha   90.00
_cell.angle_beta   90.00
_cell.angle_gamma   90.00
#
_symmetry.space_group_name_H-M   'P 1'
#
loop_
_entity.id
_entity.type
_entity.pdbx_description
1 polymer ?
#
loop_
_entity_poly.entity_id
_entity_poly.type
_entity_poly.pdbx_seq_one_letter_code
_entity_poly.pdbx_strand_id
1 'polypeptide(L)'
;MSESDPQSGQASVDKPAPIKTPPRGHRLLERLKFIPDRVSFTRVSPLIILVSLLLLAGISLTWLKHNQLYIPFTPDSSNEVWLVEAELRFEGKNRPAKISLALPSETPSIALLEESYISRGYGLSVLTDAKPPRIATWTRRRAPDSMQSLYYRADLHRSASDELIHASHALKVPAFPAIPNYK
;
A
#
# COMPACT_ATOMS: atom_id res chain seq x y z
N MET A 1 -86.88 -42.31 61.20
CA MET A 1 -86.38 -41.71 62.45
C MET A 1 -85.15 -42.53 62.87
N SER A 2 -83.96 -41.93 62.74
CA SER A 2 -82.60 -42.33 63.19
C SER A 2 -82.02 -43.70 62.76
N GLU A 3 -80.90 -43.82 62.03
CA GLU A 3 -79.50 -43.39 62.33
C GLU A 3 -78.90 -44.28 63.44
N SER A 4 -77.76 -44.95 63.36
CA SER A 4 -76.50 -44.83 62.59
C SER A 4 -75.68 -46.12 62.82
N ASP A 5 -74.74 -46.44 61.92
CA ASP A 5 -73.56 -47.26 62.21
C ASP A 5 -72.43 -46.84 61.25
N PRO A 6 -71.20 -46.56 61.72
CA PRO A 6 -70.09 -47.41 61.28
C PRO A 6 -68.87 -47.49 62.24
N GLN A 7 -68.14 -48.61 62.24
CA GLN A 7 -66.70 -48.71 61.89
C GLN A 7 -66.05 -50.05 62.27
N SER A 8 -65.29 -50.64 61.33
CA SER A 8 -64.16 -51.56 61.53
C SER A 8 -63.48 -51.74 60.16
N GLY A 9 -62.16 -51.81 59.94
CA GLY A 9 -61.01 -52.01 60.80
C GLY A 9 -59.72 -51.91 59.94
N GLN A 10 -58.60 -51.95 60.64
CA GLN A 10 -57.27 -51.45 60.25
C GLN A 10 -56.47 -52.34 59.28
N ALA A 11 -55.49 -51.71 58.60
CA ALA A 11 -54.39 -52.32 57.86
C ALA A 11 -53.20 -52.69 58.77
N SER A 12 -52.34 -53.65 58.37
CA SER A 12 -50.87 -53.50 58.27
C SER A 12 -50.07 -54.83 58.23
N VAL A 13 -48.95 -54.78 57.49
CA VAL A 13 -47.63 -55.48 57.66
C VAL A 13 -47.23 -56.62 56.68
N ASP A 14 -46.02 -56.40 56.15
CA ASP A 14 -45.23 -56.97 55.04
C ASP A 14 -44.08 -57.89 55.53
N LYS A 15 -43.51 -58.73 54.66
CA LYS A 15 -42.32 -59.58 54.93
C LYS A 15 -41.46 -59.82 53.67
N PRO A 16 -40.13 -59.52 53.67
CA PRO A 16 -39.28 -59.67 52.49
C PRO A 16 -38.36 -60.92 52.50
N ALA A 17 -37.84 -61.30 51.32
CA ALA A 17 -36.95 -62.46 51.07
C ALA A 17 -35.51 -62.06 50.61
N PRO A 18 -34.46 -62.89 50.79
CA PRO A 18 -33.05 -62.53 50.48
C PRO A 18 -32.40 -63.32 49.31
N ILE A 19 -31.28 -62.79 48.74
CA ILE A 19 -29.94 -63.44 48.45
C ILE A 19 -29.16 -62.81 47.23
N LYS A 20 -28.06 -62.09 47.58
CA LYS A 20 -26.61 -62.14 47.17
C LYS A 20 -26.02 -61.83 45.74
N THR A 21 -24.88 -61.10 45.79
CA THR A 21 -23.64 -60.97 44.92
C THR A 21 -23.54 -59.81 43.90
N PRO A 22 -22.34 -59.42 43.38
CA PRO A 22 -20.97 -59.17 43.91
C PRO A 22 -20.59 -57.64 43.85
N PRO A 23 -19.42 -57.13 44.32
CA PRO A 23 -19.05 -55.73 44.11
C PRO A 23 -18.63 -55.50 42.64
N ARG A 24 -19.59 -55.08 41.82
CA ARG A 24 -19.39 -54.75 40.39
C ARG A 24 -18.78 -53.35 40.27
N GLY A 25 -17.66 -53.26 39.57
CA GLY A 25 -16.89 -52.04 39.38
C GLY A 25 -17.74 -50.87 38.88
N HIS A 26 -17.84 -49.82 39.69
CA HIS A 26 -18.46 -48.53 39.33
C HIS A 26 -17.44 -47.38 39.34
N ARG A 27 -16.14 -47.67 39.58
CA ARG A 27 -15.03 -46.69 39.56
C ARG A 27 -14.72 -46.10 38.17
N LEU A 28 -15.40 -46.54 37.12
CA LEU A 28 -15.21 -46.00 35.77
C LEU A 28 -16.16 -44.83 35.46
N LEU A 29 -17.19 -44.59 36.27
CA LEU A 29 -18.16 -43.53 35.99
C LEU A 29 -17.75 -42.16 36.57
N GLU A 30 -16.69 -42.09 37.38
CA GLU A 30 -16.21 -40.81 37.92
C GLU A 30 -15.32 -40.04 36.93
N ARG A 31 -14.65 -40.73 35.99
CA ARG A 31 -13.86 -40.06 34.94
C ARG A 31 -14.70 -39.47 33.81
N LEU A 32 -15.99 -39.79 33.74
CA LEU A 32 -16.92 -39.21 32.77
C LEU A 32 -17.54 -37.87 33.23
N LYS A 33 -17.01 -37.25 34.28
CA LYS A 33 -17.33 -35.87 34.66
C LYS A 33 -16.35 -34.83 34.12
N PHE A 34 -15.39 -35.23 33.29
CA PHE A 34 -14.57 -34.27 32.54
C PHE A 34 -15.29 -33.84 31.26
N ILE A 35 -16.49 -33.28 31.43
CA ILE A 35 -17.09 -32.43 30.42
C ILE A 35 -16.47 -31.05 30.70
N PRO A 36 -15.58 -30.52 29.84
CA PRO A 36 -15.06 -29.18 30.04
C PRO A 36 -16.24 -28.25 30.16
N ASP A 37 -16.29 -27.52 31.28
CA ASP A 37 -17.34 -26.58 31.60
C ASP A 37 -17.60 -25.74 30.34
N ARG A 38 -18.86 -25.78 29.90
CA ARG A 38 -19.38 -24.98 28.79
C ARG A 38 -18.71 -23.62 28.84
N VAL A 39 -17.82 -23.35 27.89
CA VAL A 39 -17.33 -22.00 27.65
C VAL A 39 -18.60 -21.18 27.49
N SER A 40 -18.89 -20.35 28.48
CA SER A 40 -20.15 -19.63 28.57
C SER A 40 -20.08 -18.49 27.56
N PHE A 41 -20.36 -18.85 26.31
CA PHE A 41 -20.41 -18.02 25.10
C PHE A 41 -21.56 -17.00 25.13
N THR A 42 -21.89 -16.45 26.29
CA THR A 42 -22.99 -15.48 26.47
C THR A 42 -22.63 -14.30 27.37
N ARG A 43 -21.33 -14.05 27.57
CA ARG A 43 -20.80 -12.70 27.81
C ARG A 43 -19.66 -12.51 26.84
N VAL A 44 -19.79 -11.53 25.95
CA VAL A 44 -18.71 -11.15 25.02
C VAL A 44 -17.45 -10.99 25.87
N SER A 45 -16.48 -11.90 25.73
CA SER A 45 -15.32 -11.89 26.62
C SER A 45 -14.58 -10.57 26.41
N PRO A 46 -14.09 -9.90 27.46
CA PRO A 46 -13.39 -8.63 27.32
C PRO A 46 -12.19 -8.73 26.35
N LEU A 47 -11.59 -9.92 26.23
CA LEU A 47 -10.59 -10.25 25.22
C LEU A 47 -11.16 -10.12 23.79
N ILE A 48 -12.34 -10.66 23.50
CA ILE A 48 -12.96 -10.60 22.17
C ILE A 48 -13.28 -9.15 21.79
N ILE A 49 -13.72 -8.34 22.76
CA ILE A 49 -13.95 -6.90 22.54
C ILE A 49 -12.63 -6.20 22.20
N LEU A 50 -11.57 -6.46 22.96
CA LEU A 50 -10.25 -5.89 22.71
C LEU A 50 -9.68 -6.30 21.36
N VAL A 51 -9.78 -7.59 21.00
CA VAL A 51 -9.33 -8.12 19.72
C VAL A 51 -10.11 -7.48 18.58
N SER A 52 -11.44 -7.40 18.69
CA SER A 52 -12.29 -6.75 17.70
C SER A 52 -11.93 -5.28 17.52
N LEU A 53 -11.72 -4.54 18.61
CA LEU A 53 -11.30 -3.14 18.59
C LEU A 53 -9.96 -2.97 17.89
N LEU A 54 -8.98 -3.85 18.17
CA LEU A 54 -7.67 -3.82 17.51
C LEU A 54 -7.78 -4.12 16.01
N LEU A 55 -8.64 -5.06 15.64
CA LEU A 55 -8.90 -5.42 14.24
C LEU A 55 -9.53 -4.24 13.49
N LEU A 56 -10.56 -3.63 14.07
CA LEU A 56 -11.19 -2.41 13.55
C LEU A 56 -10.20 -1.25 13.45
N ALA A 57 -9.37 -1.04 14.46
CA ALA A 57 -8.33 -0.01 14.44
C ALA A 57 -7.29 -0.27 13.34
N GLY A 58 -6.83 -1.51 13.17
CA GLY A 58 -5.88 -1.90 12.12
C GLY A 58 -6.47 -1.74 10.72
N ILE A 59 -7.71 -2.16 10.50
CA ILE A 59 -8.44 -1.98 9.23
C ILE A 59 -8.63 -0.48 8.95
N SER A 60 -9.07 0.29 9.95
CA SER A 60 -9.28 1.73 9.81
C SER A 60 -7.99 2.47 9.45
N LEU A 61 -6.88 2.11 10.10
CA LEU A 61 -5.57 2.69 9.81
C LEU A 61 -5.07 2.31 8.40
N THR A 62 -5.32 1.06 7.98
CA THR A 62 -5.00 0.60 6.63
C THR A 62 -5.83 1.33 5.57
N TRP A 63 -7.12 1.54 5.84
CA TRP A 63 -8.01 2.30 4.96
C TRP A 63 -7.62 3.77 4.85
N LEU A 64 -7.33 4.40 6.00
CA LEU A 64 -6.84 5.78 6.06
C LEU A 64 -5.54 5.93 5.26
N LYS A 65 -4.62 4.96 5.40
CA LYS A 65 -3.36 4.94 4.64
C LYS A 65 -3.60 4.70 3.15
N HIS A 66 -4.52 3.81 2.78
CA HIS A 66 -4.88 3.58 1.39
C HIS A 66 -5.38 4.87 0.72
N ASN A 67 -6.24 5.63 1.40
CA ASN A 67 -6.75 6.91 0.90
C ASN A 67 -5.69 8.01 0.79
N GLN A 68 -4.68 8.02 1.68
CA GLN A 68 -3.66 9.07 1.68
C GLN A 68 -2.49 8.76 0.74
N LEU A 69 -2.14 7.49 0.55
CA LEU A 69 -0.89 7.11 -0.13
C LEU A 69 -1.08 6.72 -1.59
N TYR A 70 -2.32 6.53 -2.07
CA TYR A 70 -2.63 6.15 -3.46
C TYR A 70 -1.70 5.06 -4.03
N ILE A 71 -1.18 4.16 -3.18
CA ILE A 71 -0.34 3.05 -3.64
C ILE A 71 -1.31 1.97 -4.13
N PRO A 72 -1.37 1.69 -5.44
CA PRO A 72 -2.28 0.71 -5.98
C PRO A 72 -1.87 -0.69 -5.50
N PHE A 73 -2.85 -1.50 -5.08
CA PHE A 73 -2.63 -2.88 -4.63
C PHE A 73 -2.29 -3.85 -5.76
N THR A 74 -2.47 -3.41 -6.99
CA THR A 74 -1.97 -4.04 -8.21
C THR A 74 -0.79 -3.21 -8.70
N PRO A 75 0.30 -3.83 -9.22
CA PRO A 75 1.32 -3.07 -9.94
C PRO A 75 0.60 -2.35 -11.09
N ASP A 76 0.41 -1.04 -10.90
CA ASP A 76 -0.06 -0.17 -11.95
C ASP A 76 1.00 -0.23 -13.06
N SER A 77 0.51 -0.18 -14.30
CA SER A 77 1.27 -0.35 -15.52
C SER A 77 2.66 0.27 -15.42
N SER A 78 3.67 -0.41 -15.95
CA SER A 78 5.05 0.06 -16.00
C SER A 78 5.10 1.43 -16.68
N ASN A 79 4.97 2.50 -15.90
CA ASN A 79 5.10 3.86 -16.38
C ASN A 79 6.56 4.02 -16.75
N GLU A 80 6.82 3.98 -18.06
CA GLU A 80 8.15 4.14 -18.61
C GLU A 80 8.58 5.58 -18.37
N VAL A 81 9.41 5.77 -17.34
CA VAL A 81 10.02 7.05 -16.99
C VAL A 81 11.33 7.17 -17.76
N TRP A 82 11.43 8.21 -18.59
CA TRP A 82 12.63 8.54 -19.35
C TRP A 82 13.42 9.61 -18.60
N LEU A 83 14.66 9.30 -18.26
CA LEU A 83 15.59 10.23 -17.66
C LEU A 83 16.44 10.89 -18.75
N VAL A 84 16.36 12.22 -18.87
CA VAL A 84 17.16 13.00 -19.81
C VAL A 84 18.16 13.83 -19.03
N GLU A 85 19.45 13.57 -19.27
CA GLU A 85 20.56 14.30 -18.65
C GLU A 85 21.40 15.00 -19.70
N ALA A 86 21.73 16.27 -19.45
CA ALA A 86 22.65 17.04 -20.27
C ALA A 86 23.72 17.68 -19.40
N GLU A 87 24.98 17.36 -19.68
CA GLU A 87 26.14 18.01 -19.07
C GLU A 87 26.82 18.94 -20.08
N LEU A 88 26.99 20.21 -19.72
CA LEU A 88 27.70 21.20 -20.52
C LEU A 88 29.01 21.55 -19.82
N ARG A 89 30.14 21.20 -20.45
CA ARG A 89 31.49 21.52 -19.95
C ARG A 89 32.12 22.63 -20.78
N PHE A 90 32.67 23.64 -20.12
CA PHE A 90 33.42 24.70 -20.78
C PHE A 90 34.49 25.30 -19.87
N GLU A 91 35.53 25.85 -20.48
CA GLU A 91 36.59 26.57 -19.78
C GLU A 91 36.22 28.05 -19.68
N GLY A 92 36.06 28.55 -18.44
CA GLY A 92 35.91 29.99 -18.21
C GLY A 92 37.25 30.69 -18.44
N LYS A 93 37.24 31.91 -18.99
CA LYS A 93 38.48 32.68 -19.27
C LYS A 93 38.49 34.02 -18.55
N ASN A 94 38.05 34.02 -17.28
CA ASN A 94 37.85 35.24 -16.46
C ASN A 94 36.96 36.31 -17.12
N ARG A 95 36.11 35.91 -18.07
CA ARG A 95 35.22 36.76 -18.85
C ARG A 95 33.74 36.46 -18.56
N PRO A 96 32.82 37.35 -18.93
CA PRO A 96 31.39 37.05 -18.89
C PRO A 96 31.08 35.83 -19.76
N ALA A 97 30.34 34.88 -19.18
CA ALA A 97 29.89 33.68 -19.87
C ALA A 97 28.36 33.64 -19.92
N LYS A 98 27.82 33.34 -21.10
CA LYS A 98 26.40 33.12 -21.36
C LYS A 98 26.25 31.81 -22.10
N ILE A 99 25.50 30.88 -21.53
CA ILE A 99 25.19 29.57 -22.12
C ILE A 99 23.69 29.46 -22.23
N SER A 100 23.20 29.05 -23.40
CA SER A 100 21.79 28.83 -23.66
C SER A 100 21.57 27.38 -24.10
N LEU A 101 20.66 26.68 -23.44
CA LEU A 101 20.25 25.30 -23.74
C LEU A 101 18.76 25.29 -24.07
N ALA A 102 18.42 24.68 -25.20
CA ALA A 102 17.03 24.38 -25.53
C ALA A 102 16.57 23.21 -24.66
N LEU A 103 15.45 23.40 -23.96
CA LEU A 103 14.86 22.40 -23.09
C LEU A 103 13.76 21.63 -23.84
N PRO A 104 13.57 20.33 -23.54
CA PRO A 104 12.37 19.63 -23.95
C PRO A 104 11.13 20.39 -23.47
N SER A 105 10.12 20.46 -24.34
CA SER A 105 8.85 21.12 -24.05
C SER A 105 7.78 20.06 -23.82
N GLU A 106 6.83 20.35 -22.93
CA GLU A 106 5.63 19.51 -22.75
C GLU A 106 4.97 19.30 -24.12
N THR A 107 4.72 18.05 -24.47
CA THR A 107 3.91 17.71 -25.64
C THR A 107 2.75 16.82 -25.18
N PRO A 108 1.64 16.75 -25.92
CA PRO A 108 0.50 15.92 -25.50
C PRO A 108 0.83 14.44 -25.22
N SER A 109 1.96 13.94 -25.74
CA SER A 109 2.46 12.58 -25.56
C SER A 109 3.51 12.43 -24.45
N ILE A 110 4.17 13.53 -24.05
CA ILE A 110 5.28 13.55 -23.10
C ILE A 110 5.00 14.63 -22.06
N ALA A 111 4.82 14.19 -20.82
CA ALA A 111 4.67 15.08 -19.69
C ALA A 111 5.94 15.05 -18.82
N LEU A 112 6.43 16.21 -18.45
CA LEU A 112 7.59 16.42 -17.59
C LEU A 112 7.14 16.35 -16.14
N LEU A 113 7.78 15.49 -15.36
CA LEU A 113 7.46 15.31 -13.95
C LEU A 113 8.32 16.23 -13.08
N GLU A 114 9.64 16.18 -13.31
CA GLU A 114 10.61 16.92 -12.52
C GLU A 114 11.72 17.46 -13.42
N GLU A 115 12.13 18.71 -13.16
CA GLU A 115 13.29 19.34 -13.79
C GLU A 115 14.25 19.87 -12.74
N SER A 116 15.54 19.62 -12.94
CA SER A 116 16.59 20.14 -12.06
C SER A 116 17.70 20.81 -12.86
N TYR A 117 18.12 21.98 -12.37
CA TYR A 117 19.14 22.83 -12.98
C TYR A 117 20.26 23.06 -11.96
N ILE A 118 21.42 22.46 -12.18
CA ILE A 118 22.53 22.52 -11.22
C ILE A 118 23.67 23.31 -11.85
N SER A 119 24.02 24.42 -11.19
CA SER A 119 25.12 25.29 -11.64
C SER A 119 25.84 25.94 -10.46
N ARG A 120 27.17 26.03 -10.54
CA ARG A 120 28.01 26.60 -9.45
C ARG A 120 28.24 28.09 -9.69
N GLY A 121 27.43 28.94 -9.06
CA GLY A 121 27.60 30.40 -9.12
C GLY A 121 27.22 31.01 -10.47
N TYR A 122 26.34 30.36 -11.23
CA TYR A 122 25.69 30.91 -12.42
C TYR A 122 24.26 31.32 -12.06
N GLY A 123 23.82 32.46 -12.58
CA GLY A 123 22.41 32.85 -12.54
C GLY A 123 21.65 32.13 -13.65
N LEU A 124 20.53 31.49 -13.30
CA LEU A 124 19.64 30.81 -14.24
C LEU A 124 18.46 31.71 -14.60
N SER A 125 18.15 31.79 -15.89
CA SER A 125 16.92 32.39 -16.40
C SER A 125 16.31 31.45 -17.42
N VAL A 126 15.07 31.01 -17.17
CA VAL A 126 14.31 30.16 -18.09
C VAL A 126 13.32 31.03 -18.84
N LEU A 127 13.51 31.17 -20.15
CA LEU A 127 12.56 31.85 -21.01
C LEU A 127 11.53 30.83 -21.47
N THR A 128 10.28 31.06 -21.07
CA THR A 128 9.12 30.32 -21.53
C THR A 128 8.27 31.29 -22.34
N ASP A 129 8.55 31.39 -23.64
CA ASP A 129 7.68 32.13 -24.56
C ASP A 129 6.38 31.33 -24.80
N ALA A 130 5.35 31.99 -25.32
CA ALA A 130 4.05 31.38 -25.63
C ALA A 130 4.12 30.23 -26.67
N LYS A 131 5.30 29.99 -27.27
CA LYS A 131 5.56 28.90 -28.21
C LYS A 131 6.89 28.20 -27.84
N PRO A 132 6.97 26.86 -27.89
CA PRO A 132 8.22 26.14 -27.78
C PRO A 132 9.21 26.57 -28.89
N PRO A 133 10.53 26.50 -28.65
CA PRO A 133 11.18 25.80 -27.54
C PRO A 133 11.42 26.66 -26.29
N ARG A 134 11.31 26.05 -25.10
CA ARG A 134 11.76 26.64 -23.83
C ARG A 134 13.29 26.72 -23.82
N ILE A 135 13.86 27.84 -23.33
CA ILE A 135 15.32 28.04 -23.33
C ILE A 135 15.80 28.36 -21.91
N ALA A 136 16.68 27.51 -21.37
CA ALA A 136 17.44 27.82 -20.16
C ALA A 136 18.69 28.61 -20.54
N THR A 137 18.88 29.76 -19.90
CA THR A 137 20.07 30.60 -20.05
C THR A 137 20.79 30.72 -18.71
N TRP A 138 22.03 30.23 -18.66
CA TRP A 138 22.94 30.46 -17.54
C TRP A 138 23.87 31.63 -17.83
N THR A 139 24.01 32.51 -16.85
CA THR A 139 24.87 33.70 -16.95
C THR A 139 25.78 33.81 -15.75
N ARG A 140 27.04 34.16 -15.99
CA ARG A 140 27.99 34.51 -14.93
C ARG A 140 28.88 35.66 -15.39
N ARG A 141 28.97 36.71 -14.57
CA ARG A 141 29.73 37.93 -14.89
C ARG A 141 31.24 37.67 -15.04
N ARG A 142 31.76 36.78 -14.21
CA ARG A 142 33.18 36.39 -14.20
C ARG A 142 33.26 34.88 -14.02
N ALA A 143 33.38 34.16 -15.12
CA ALA A 143 33.64 32.72 -15.09
C ALA A 143 35.10 32.48 -14.70
N PRO A 144 35.40 31.70 -13.64
CA PRO A 144 36.77 31.39 -13.23
C PRO A 144 37.59 30.80 -14.37
N ASP A 145 38.91 30.97 -14.31
CA ASP A 145 39.86 30.39 -15.28
C ASP A 145 40.07 28.90 -15.00
N SER A 146 38.98 28.13 -15.11
CA SER A 146 38.95 26.69 -14.84
C SER A 146 37.77 26.02 -15.55
N MET A 147 37.80 24.70 -15.61
CA MET A 147 36.73 23.89 -16.18
C MET A 147 35.45 24.02 -15.34
N GLN A 148 34.35 24.40 -15.98
CA GLN A 148 33.03 24.54 -15.38
C GLN A 148 32.08 23.52 -16.03
N SER A 149 31.23 22.93 -15.20
CA SER A 149 30.14 22.04 -15.64
C SER A 149 28.80 22.65 -15.23
N LEU A 150 27.85 22.60 -16.16
CA LEU A 150 26.44 22.86 -15.91
C LEU A 150 25.69 21.56 -16.14
N TYR A 151 24.76 21.22 -15.25
CA TYR A 151 23.96 20.02 -15.36
C TYR A 151 22.48 20.39 -15.49
N TYR A 152 21.82 19.72 -16.43
CA TYR A 152 20.38 19.72 -16.58
C TYR A 152 19.88 18.28 -16.52
N ARG A 153 18.83 18.06 -15.73
CA ARG A 153 18.16 16.77 -15.58
C ARG A 153 16.65 16.96 -15.71
N ALA A 154 16.01 16.08 -16.47
CA ALA A 154 14.58 16.05 -16.66
C ALA A 154 14.06 14.61 -16.57
N ASP A 155 13.01 14.42 -15.77
CA ASP A 155 12.32 13.15 -15.60
C ASP A 155 11.00 13.25 -16.39
N LEU A 156 10.90 12.49 -17.49
CA LEU A 156 9.78 12.51 -18.42
C LEU A 156 8.92 11.26 -18.24
N HIS A 157 7.60 11.39 -18.33
CA HIS A 157 6.67 10.28 -18.39
C HIS A 157 5.84 10.33 -19.67
N ARG A 158 5.56 9.15 -20.23
CA ARG A 158 4.70 9.00 -21.38
C ARG A 158 3.24 8.99 -20.91
N SER A 159 2.45 9.97 -21.33
CA SER A 159 1.03 10.07 -20.94
C SER A 159 0.16 9.22 -21.88
N ALA A 160 -0.84 8.52 -21.34
CA ALA A 160 -1.72 7.60 -22.09
C ALA A 160 -2.57 8.27 -23.21
N SER A 161 -2.60 9.60 -23.28
CA SER A 161 -3.13 10.36 -24.45
C SER A 161 -2.41 10.00 -25.75
N ASP A 162 -1.23 9.42 -25.66
CA ASP A 162 -0.43 8.94 -26.77
C ASP A 162 -1.11 7.80 -27.55
N GLU A 163 -1.91 6.93 -26.91
CA GLU A 163 -2.60 5.83 -27.62
C GLU A 163 -3.66 6.37 -28.60
N LEU A 164 -4.31 7.48 -28.24
CA LEU A 164 -5.29 8.17 -29.08
C LEU A 164 -4.63 8.94 -30.24
N ILE A 165 -3.40 9.44 -30.05
CA ILE A 165 -2.61 10.14 -31.08
C ILE A 165 -1.91 9.13 -32.02
N HIS A 166 -1.43 7.99 -31.51
CA HIS A 166 -0.80 6.92 -32.31
C HIS A 166 -1.80 6.09 -33.11
N ALA A 167 -3.02 5.90 -32.59
CA ALA A 167 -4.09 5.28 -33.37
C ALA A 167 -4.47 6.12 -34.62
N SER A 168 -4.23 7.44 -34.57
CA SER A 168 -4.51 8.36 -35.68
C SER A 168 -3.28 8.68 -36.54
N HIS A 169 -2.05 8.48 -36.04
CA HIS A 169 -0.80 8.56 -36.80
C HIS A 169 -0.04 7.24 -36.70
N ALA A 170 -0.23 6.34 -37.66
CA ALA A 170 0.47 5.06 -37.80
C ALA A 170 1.98 5.23 -38.12
N LEU A 171 2.75 5.87 -37.22
CA LEU A 171 4.17 6.18 -37.39
C LEU A 171 5.03 5.49 -36.33
N LYS A 172 5.71 4.43 -36.79
CA LYS A 172 7.11 4.06 -36.49
C LYS A 172 7.65 4.52 -35.13
N VAL A 173 7.36 3.71 -34.11
CA VAL A 173 8.11 3.74 -32.84
C VAL A 173 9.57 3.41 -33.15
N PRO A 174 10.57 4.19 -32.66
CA PRO A 174 11.97 3.80 -32.79
C PRO A 174 12.17 2.47 -32.07
N ALA A 175 12.85 1.52 -32.73
CA ALA A 175 13.17 0.26 -32.11
C ALA A 175 13.95 0.49 -30.80
N PHE A 176 13.64 -0.29 -29.77
CA PHE A 176 14.38 -0.24 -28.52
C PHE A 176 15.88 -0.33 -28.80
N PRO A 177 16.71 0.45 -28.09
CA PRO A 177 18.16 0.34 -28.22
C PRO A 177 18.59 -1.09 -27.91
N ALA A 178 19.55 -1.60 -28.66
CA ALA A 178 20.06 -2.96 -28.44
C ALA A 178 20.66 -3.07 -27.03
N ILE A 179 20.40 -4.20 -26.35
CA ILE A 179 20.95 -4.48 -25.03
C ILE A 179 22.48 -4.43 -25.13
N PRO A 180 23.17 -3.58 -24.34
CA PRO A 180 24.62 -3.53 -24.35
C PRO A 180 25.20 -4.88 -23.90
N ASN A 181 26.18 -5.39 -24.64
CA ASN A 181 26.83 -6.65 -24.31
C ASN A 181 27.98 -6.37 -23.33
N TYR A 182 27.73 -6.55 -22.03
CA TYR A 182 28.77 -6.47 -21.01
C TYR A 182 29.51 -7.81 -21.00
N LYS A 183 30.74 -7.84 -21.53
CA LYS A 183 31.67 -8.99 -21.42
C LYS A 183 32.61 -8.81 -20.23
#